data_AF-A0A953I9R8-F1
#
_entry.id   AF-A0A953I9R8-F1
#
_cell.length_a   1.000
_cell.length_b   1.000
_cell.length_c   1.000
_cell.angle_alpha   90.00
_cell.angle_beta   90.00
_cell.angle_gamma   90.00
#
_symmetry.space_group_name_H-M   'P 1'
#
loop_
_entity.id
_entity.type
_entity.pdbx_description
1 polymer ?
#
loop_
_entity_poly.entity_id
_entity_poly.type
_entity_poly.pdbx_seq_one_letter_code
_entity_poly.pdbx_strand_id
1 'polypeptide(L)'
;MEALLAQILVGLASPDGERRVQAARELEALLSARLDEGETEWTPVIDALLPSMVAGLGDPEKGVQVHCANCLEFLAYQSGAVVPALRAALKPPDGRQAWTAAFVLARLGLWSDEVGEALSAAMGAPDRDTRWAAAGFALGLGRAHPECVAMVRRTLRAPVPNARKMAAYCLGAMGEYADVAADLADRLADPDRDVRRAAVLALNRLPHVDAAIRQAVARLRQDPDEFVRRAADAVAARWGV
;
A
#
# COMPACT_ATOMS: atom_id res chain seq x y z
N MET A 1 -11.24 -29.81 -17.85
CA MET A 1 -10.89 -29.01 -16.65
C MET A 1 -9.47 -29.30 -16.18
N GLU A 2 -9.18 -30.52 -15.72
CA GLU A 2 -7.83 -30.89 -15.22
C GLU A 2 -6.69 -30.60 -16.20
N ALA A 3 -6.89 -30.89 -17.49
CA ALA A 3 -5.88 -30.62 -18.52
C ALA A 3 -5.53 -29.13 -18.66
N LEU A 4 -6.53 -28.23 -18.57
CA LEU A 4 -6.32 -26.79 -18.66
C LEU A 4 -5.63 -26.25 -17.39
N LEU A 5 -6.05 -26.72 -16.21
CA LEU A 5 -5.40 -26.35 -14.95
C LEU A 5 -3.94 -26.80 -14.92
N ALA A 6 -3.64 -28.01 -15.43
CA ALA A 6 -2.28 -28.50 -15.54
C ALA A 6 -1.44 -27.65 -16.51
N GLN A 7 -2.01 -27.22 -17.64
CA GLN A 7 -1.33 -26.31 -18.58
C GLN A 7 -1.02 -24.95 -17.95
N ILE A 8 -1.97 -24.36 -17.21
CA ILE A 8 -1.79 -23.10 -16.49
C ILE A 8 -0.66 -23.24 -15.46
N LEU A 9 -0.66 -24.32 -14.66
CA LEU A 9 0.39 -24.58 -13.67
C LEU A 9 1.78 -24.70 -14.32
N VAL A 10 1.88 -25.41 -15.44
CA VAL A 10 3.14 -25.50 -16.22
C VAL A 10 3.56 -24.14 -16.77
N GLY A 11 2.60 -23.33 -17.21
CA GLY A 11 2.85 -21.97 -17.68
C GLY A 11 3.36 -21.04 -16.58
N LEU A 12 2.72 -21.05 -15.40
CA LEU A 12 3.14 -20.29 -14.22
C LEU A 12 4.52 -20.71 -13.70
N ALA A 13 4.90 -21.97 -13.86
CA ALA A 13 6.23 -22.48 -13.49
C ALA A 13 7.30 -22.23 -14.57
N SER A 14 6.96 -21.58 -15.69
CA SER A 14 7.90 -21.39 -16.81
C SER A 14 9.07 -20.47 -16.42
N PRO A 15 10.30 -20.75 -16.90
CA PRO A 15 11.40 -19.78 -16.78
C PRO A 15 11.16 -18.50 -17.61
N ASP A 16 10.33 -18.58 -18.65
CA ASP A 16 9.99 -17.45 -19.52
C ASP A 16 8.92 -16.56 -18.88
N GLY A 17 9.25 -15.27 -18.71
CA GLY A 17 8.36 -14.28 -18.11
C GLY A 17 7.10 -14.04 -18.91
N GLU A 18 7.18 -13.98 -20.25
CA GLU A 18 6.00 -13.76 -21.10
C GLU A 18 5.03 -14.93 -20.98
N ARG A 19 5.56 -16.16 -20.95
CA ARG A 19 4.77 -17.37 -20.73
C ARG A 19 4.12 -17.39 -19.34
N ARG A 20 4.81 -16.95 -18.29
CA ARG A 20 4.20 -16.83 -16.95
C ARG A 20 3.08 -15.79 -16.93
N VAL A 21 3.28 -14.63 -17.54
CA VAL A 21 2.25 -13.57 -17.64
C VAL A 21 1.02 -14.10 -18.38
N GLN A 22 1.22 -14.77 -19.53
CA GLN A 22 0.13 -15.34 -20.31
C GLN A 22 -0.65 -16.39 -19.51
N ALA A 23 0.05 -17.29 -18.80
CA ALA A 23 -0.58 -18.30 -17.96
C ALA A 23 -1.38 -17.69 -16.79
N ALA A 24 -0.86 -16.63 -16.16
CA ALA A 24 -1.57 -15.91 -15.10
C ALA A 24 -2.83 -15.21 -15.63
N ARG A 25 -2.76 -14.63 -16.83
CA ARG A 25 -3.92 -14.02 -17.51
C ARG A 25 -4.98 -15.06 -17.88
N GLU A 26 -4.56 -16.22 -18.39
CA GLU A 26 -5.46 -17.34 -18.71
C GLU A 26 -6.13 -17.88 -17.45
N LEU A 27 -5.41 -17.93 -16.33
CA LEU A 27 -5.99 -18.27 -15.04
C LEU A 27 -7.09 -17.29 -14.63
N GLU A 28 -6.83 -15.99 -14.68
CA GLU A 28 -7.85 -14.98 -14.33
C GLU A 28 -9.08 -15.09 -15.24
N ALA A 29 -8.87 -15.24 -16.55
CA ALA A 29 -9.96 -15.41 -17.52
C ALA A 29 -10.79 -16.69 -17.24
N LEU A 30 -10.12 -17.79 -16.87
CA LEU A 30 -10.79 -19.04 -16.51
C LEU A 30 -11.65 -18.88 -15.25
N LEU A 31 -11.15 -18.22 -14.22
CA LEU A 31 -11.93 -17.97 -13.00
C LEU A 31 -13.13 -17.07 -13.29
N SER A 32 -12.95 -16.02 -14.10
CA SER A 32 -14.05 -15.13 -14.50
C SER A 32 -15.13 -15.90 -15.28
N ALA A 33 -14.75 -16.69 -16.28
CA ALA A 33 -15.70 -17.44 -17.10
C ALA A 33 -16.53 -18.43 -16.26
N ARG A 34 -15.89 -19.10 -15.29
CA ARG A 34 -16.59 -20.01 -14.37
C ARG A 34 -17.59 -19.29 -13.48
N LEU A 35 -17.27 -18.09 -13.01
CA LEU A 35 -18.22 -17.27 -12.26
C LEU A 35 -19.44 -16.93 -13.13
N ASP A 36 -19.22 -16.51 -14.37
CA ASP A 36 -20.30 -16.17 -15.31
C ASP A 36 -21.19 -17.38 -15.65
N GLU A 37 -20.62 -18.58 -15.65
CA GLU A 37 -21.33 -19.86 -15.80
C GLU A 37 -22.07 -20.31 -14.51
N GLY A 38 -21.94 -19.57 -13.41
CA GLY A 38 -22.61 -19.85 -12.14
C GLY A 38 -21.91 -20.88 -11.26
N GLU A 39 -20.59 -21.05 -11.39
CA GLU A 39 -19.82 -21.97 -10.56
C GLU A 39 -19.91 -21.63 -9.06
N THR A 40 -20.12 -22.66 -8.25
CA THR A 40 -20.22 -22.55 -6.79
C THR A 40 -19.21 -23.44 -6.06
N GLU A 41 -18.63 -24.43 -6.74
CA GLU A 41 -17.63 -25.34 -6.19
C GLU A 41 -16.20 -24.89 -6.56
N TRP A 42 -15.62 -24.05 -5.70
CA TRP A 42 -14.29 -23.48 -5.90
C TRP A 42 -13.17 -24.28 -5.24
N THR A 43 -13.47 -25.17 -4.29
CA THR A 43 -12.46 -25.90 -3.50
C THR A 43 -11.42 -26.62 -4.36
N PRO A 44 -11.76 -27.41 -5.40
CA PRO A 44 -10.75 -28.12 -6.19
C PRO A 44 -9.79 -27.18 -6.94
N VAL A 45 -10.32 -26.05 -7.43
CA VAL A 45 -9.53 -25.00 -8.12
C VAL A 45 -8.57 -24.35 -7.14
N ILE A 46 -9.05 -24.02 -5.94
CA ILE A 46 -8.27 -23.37 -4.89
C ILE A 46 -7.17 -24.31 -4.40
N ASP A 47 -7.48 -25.55 -4.06
CA ASP A 47 -6.50 -26.52 -3.55
C ASP A 47 -5.35 -26.73 -4.56
N ALA A 48 -5.68 -26.76 -5.85
CA ALA A 48 -4.69 -26.94 -6.91
C ALA A 48 -3.83 -25.69 -7.17
N LEU A 49 -4.41 -24.49 -7.14
CA LEU A 49 -3.77 -23.28 -7.66
C LEU A 49 -3.30 -22.30 -6.58
N LEU A 50 -3.82 -22.38 -5.36
CA LEU A 50 -3.51 -21.43 -4.29
C LEU A 50 -2.00 -21.28 -4.04
N PRO A 51 -1.19 -22.36 -3.96
CA PRO A 51 0.25 -22.22 -3.79
C PRO A 51 0.92 -21.45 -4.93
N SER A 52 0.54 -21.71 -6.19
CA SER A 52 1.10 -21.05 -7.37
C SER A 52 0.67 -19.60 -7.48
N MET A 53 -0.59 -19.27 -7.16
CA MET A 53 -1.07 -17.89 -7.11
C MET A 53 -0.35 -17.08 -6.02
N VAL A 54 -0.18 -17.66 -4.83
CA VAL A 54 0.57 -17.02 -3.74
C VAL A 54 2.04 -16.82 -4.13
N ALA A 55 2.68 -17.81 -4.76
CA ALA A 55 4.04 -17.65 -5.29
C ALA A 55 4.12 -16.52 -6.35
N GLY A 56 3.13 -16.43 -7.24
CA GLY A 56 3.04 -15.40 -8.29
C GLY A 56 2.98 -13.97 -7.76
N LEU A 57 2.54 -13.75 -6.51
CA LEU A 57 2.58 -12.42 -5.87
C LEU A 57 4.00 -11.86 -5.72
N GLY A 58 5.01 -12.73 -5.72
CA GLY A 58 6.43 -12.38 -5.66
C GLY A 58 7.16 -12.41 -7.00
N ASP A 59 6.46 -12.61 -8.13
CA ASP A 59 7.10 -12.83 -9.43
C ASP A 59 7.89 -11.59 -9.92
N PRO A 60 9.01 -11.73 -10.64
CA PRO A 60 9.69 -10.63 -11.32
C PRO A 60 8.77 -9.81 -12.23
N GLU A 61 7.80 -10.44 -12.88
CA GLU A 61 6.89 -9.81 -13.83
C GLU A 61 5.67 -9.17 -13.13
N LYS A 62 5.47 -7.87 -13.37
CA LYS A 62 4.31 -7.15 -12.82
C LYS A 62 2.98 -7.77 -13.29
N GLY A 63 2.93 -8.30 -14.51
CA GLY A 63 1.73 -8.96 -15.05
C GLY A 63 1.32 -10.19 -14.24
N VAL A 64 2.27 -11.03 -13.84
CA VAL A 64 1.99 -12.21 -13.00
C VAL A 64 1.46 -11.77 -11.64
N GLN A 65 2.11 -10.81 -10.99
CA GLN A 65 1.67 -10.28 -9.69
C GLN A 65 0.22 -9.78 -9.75
N VAL A 66 -0.11 -8.97 -10.76
CA VAL A 66 -1.45 -8.38 -10.93
C VAL A 66 -2.51 -9.46 -11.15
N HIS A 67 -2.29 -10.37 -12.10
CA HIS A 67 -3.26 -11.41 -12.41
C HIS A 67 -3.46 -12.37 -11.23
N CYS A 68 -2.38 -12.78 -10.55
CA CYS A 68 -2.49 -13.60 -9.34
C CYS A 68 -3.19 -12.86 -8.20
N ALA A 69 -2.91 -11.56 -8.00
CA ALA A 69 -3.59 -10.75 -6.99
C ALA A 69 -5.10 -10.66 -7.24
N ASN A 70 -5.52 -10.42 -8.49
CA ASN A 70 -6.93 -10.39 -8.88
C ASN A 70 -7.62 -11.73 -8.64
N CYS A 71 -6.95 -12.85 -9.00
CA CYS A 71 -7.47 -14.19 -8.75
C CYS A 71 -7.67 -14.45 -7.24
N LEU A 72 -6.68 -14.08 -6.41
CA LEU A 72 -6.77 -14.27 -4.97
C LEU A 72 -7.82 -13.37 -4.33
N GLU A 73 -7.95 -12.12 -4.76
CA GLU A 73 -9.02 -11.22 -4.30
C GLU A 73 -10.40 -11.81 -4.59
N PHE A 74 -10.61 -12.28 -5.82
CA PHE A 74 -11.85 -12.93 -6.21
C PHE A 74 -12.14 -14.18 -5.36
N LEU A 75 -11.16 -15.08 -5.22
CA LEU A 75 -11.31 -16.34 -4.50
C LEU A 75 -11.44 -16.16 -2.98
N ALA A 76 -11.00 -15.03 -2.42
CA ALA A 76 -11.18 -14.73 -1.01
C ALA A 76 -12.65 -14.64 -0.58
N TYR A 77 -13.55 -14.30 -1.51
CA TYR A 77 -15.00 -14.33 -1.26
C TYR A 77 -15.62 -15.72 -1.40
N GLN A 78 -14.91 -16.65 -2.03
CA GLN A 78 -15.39 -18.01 -2.29
C GLN A 78 -14.86 -19.04 -1.29
N SER A 79 -13.75 -18.75 -0.60
CA SER A 79 -13.14 -19.67 0.35
C SER A 79 -12.37 -18.97 1.47
N GLY A 80 -12.53 -19.51 2.68
CA GLY A 80 -11.75 -19.10 3.85
C GLY A 80 -10.27 -19.48 3.81
N ALA A 81 -9.82 -20.28 2.84
CA ALA A 81 -8.42 -20.71 2.72
C ALA A 81 -7.47 -19.60 2.22
N VAL A 82 -8.00 -18.61 1.49
CA VAL A 82 -7.19 -17.59 0.81
C VAL A 82 -6.58 -16.60 1.80
N VAL A 83 -7.36 -16.10 2.76
CA VAL A 83 -6.88 -15.09 3.73
C VAL A 83 -5.71 -15.60 4.59
N PRO A 84 -5.73 -16.82 5.16
CA PRO A 84 -4.58 -17.40 5.84
C PRO A 84 -3.33 -17.50 4.94
N ALA A 85 -3.50 -17.89 3.68
CA ALA A 85 -2.37 -18.00 2.74
C ALA A 85 -1.76 -16.63 2.40
N LEU A 86 -2.59 -15.60 2.20
CA LEU A 86 -2.14 -14.22 2.01
C LEU A 86 -1.40 -13.71 3.26
N ARG A 87 -1.89 -13.99 4.47
CA ARG A 87 -1.21 -13.61 5.71
C ARG A 87 0.16 -14.27 5.86
N ALA A 88 0.29 -15.53 5.45
CA ALA A 88 1.58 -16.22 5.44
C ALA A 88 2.56 -15.55 4.46
N ALA A 89 2.07 -15.04 3.33
CA ALA A 89 2.85 -14.36 2.30
C ALA A 89 3.32 -12.94 2.67
N LEU A 90 2.94 -12.42 3.84
CA LEU A 90 3.39 -11.11 4.34
C LEU A 90 4.81 -11.14 4.94
N LYS A 91 5.45 -12.30 5.07
CA LYS A 91 6.76 -12.44 5.72
C LYS A 91 7.86 -12.83 4.71
N PRO A 92 8.99 -12.10 4.65
CA PRO A 92 9.29 -10.85 5.35
C PRO A 92 8.52 -9.64 4.79
N PRO A 93 8.24 -8.59 5.59
CA PRO A 93 7.31 -7.51 5.25
C PRO A 93 7.78 -6.58 4.12
N ASP A 94 9.07 -6.55 3.80
CA ASP A 94 9.66 -5.75 2.73
C ASP A 94 9.80 -6.53 1.39
N GLY A 95 9.40 -7.80 1.38
CA GLY A 95 9.40 -8.63 0.18
C GLY A 95 8.38 -8.16 -0.86
N ARG A 96 8.69 -8.40 -2.14
CA ARG A 96 7.74 -8.15 -3.25
C ARG A 96 6.42 -8.88 -3.03
N GLN A 97 6.51 -10.12 -2.58
CA GLN A 97 5.35 -10.95 -2.24
C GLN A 97 4.49 -10.33 -1.13
N ALA A 98 5.14 -9.76 -0.11
CA ALA A 98 4.45 -9.14 1.02
C ALA A 98 3.68 -7.88 0.61
N TRP A 99 4.24 -7.03 -0.25
CA TRP A 99 3.51 -5.89 -0.80
C TRP A 99 2.24 -6.32 -1.54
N THR A 100 2.35 -7.28 -2.47
CA THR A 100 1.20 -7.71 -3.27
C THR A 100 0.16 -8.45 -2.42
N ALA A 101 0.58 -9.23 -1.41
CA ALA A 101 -0.33 -9.83 -0.44
C ALA A 101 -1.06 -8.78 0.41
N ALA A 102 -0.34 -7.76 0.90
CA ALA A 102 -0.91 -6.65 1.64
C ALA A 102 -1.87 -5.82 0.78
N PHE A 103 -1.57 -5.63 -0.51
CA PHE A 103 -2.46 -4.98 -1.47
C PHE A 103 -3.81 -5.71 -1.55
N VAL A 104 -3.81 -7.04 -1.69
CA VAL A 104 -5.04 -7.83 -1.75
C VAL A 104 -5.80 -7.75 -0.43
N LEU A 105 -5.13 -7.96 0.71
CA LEU A 105 -5.76 -7.88 2.03
C LEU A 105 -6.35 -6.49 2.31
N ALA A 106 -5.66 -5.42 1.91
CA ALA A 106 -6.15 -4.06 2.04
C ALA A 106 -7.37 -3.76 1.15
N ARG A 107 -7.42 -4.29 -0.07
CA ARG A 107 -8.61 -4.20 -0.94
C ARG A 107 -9.82 -4.92 -0.36
N LEU A 108 -9.58 -6.04 0.34
CA LEU A 108 -10.60 -6.76 1.10
C LEU A 108 -10.99 -6.04 2.43
N GLY A 109 -10.36 -4.90 2.76
CA GLY A 109 -10.61 -4.17 4.00
C GLY A 109 -10.04 -4.87 5.26
N LEU A 110 -9.17 -5.86 5.08
CA LEU A 110 -8.65 -6.70 6.16
C LEU A 110 -7.35 -6.12 6.71
N TRP A 111 -7.43 -5.60 7.94
CA TRP A 111 -6.27 -5.14 8.69
C TRP A 111 -5.62 -6.25 9.52
N SER A 112 -4.30 -6.19 9.65
CA SER A 112 -3.50 -6.82 10.70
C SER A 112 -2.19 -6.04 10.88
N ASP A 113 -1.44 -6.30 11.95
CA ASP A 113 -0.14 -5.65 12.15
C ASP A 113 0.84 -5.97 11.00
N GLU A 114 0.82 -7.19 10.48
CA GLU A 114 1.65 -7.59 9.33
C GLU A 114 1.26 -6.86 8.04
N VAL A 115 -0.04 -6.62 7.81
CA VAL A 115 -0.50 -5.76 6.71
C VAL A 115 0.06 -4.35 6.92
N GLY A 116 -0.01 -3.84 8.15
CA GLY A 116 0.57 -2.55 8.50
C GLY A 116 2.06 -2.44 8.23
N GLU A 117 2.84 -3.44 8.61
CA GLU A 117 4.28 -3.51 8.36
C GLU A 117 4.60 -3.52 6.86
N ALA A 118 3.88 -4.33 6.07
CA ALA A 118 4.07 -4.39 4.62
C ALA A 118 3.68 -3.07 3.92
N LEU A 119 2.58 -2.42 4.34
CA LEU A 119 2.20 -1.09 3.83
C LEU A 119 3.25 -0.02 4.20
N SER A 120 3.78 -0.06 5.42
CA SER A 120 4.86 0.83 5.88
C SER A 120 6.14 0.64 5.06
N ALA A 121 6.54 -0.61 4.78
CA ALA A 121 7.67 -0.91 3.93
C ALA A 121 7.44 -0.42 2.49
N ALA A 122 6.26 -0.68 1.93
CA ALA A 122 5.88 -0.27 0.57
C ALA A 122 5.81 1.26 0.39
N MET A 123 5.46 2.03 1.43
CA MET A 123 5.58 3.49 1.43
C MET A 123 7.03 3.98 1.23
N GLY A 124 8.03 3.13 1.55
CA GLY A 124 9.45 3.36 1.31
C GLY A 124 9.99 2.77 0.01
N ALA A 125 9.19 2.03 -0.77
CA ALA A 125 9.64 1.31 -1.96
C ALA A 125 10.25 2.24 -3.03
N PRO A 126 11.14 1.74 -3.91
CA PRO A 126 11.74 2.56 -4.98
C PRO A 126 10.74 2.96 -6.07
N ASP A 127 9.75 2.10 -6.36
CA ASP A 127 8.69 2.37 -7.33
C ASP A 127 7.70 3.42 -6.78
N ARG A 128 7.43 4.47 -7.57
CA ARG A 128 6.58 5.58 -7.14
C ARG A 128 5.12 5.16 -6.98
N ASP A 129 4.63 4.30 -7.85
CA ASP A 129 3.21 3.95 -7.89
C ASP A 129 2.90 2.99 -6.74
N THR A 130 3.82 2.08 -6.40
CA THR A 130 3.77 1.28 -5.16
C THR A 130 3.66 2.16 -3.92
N ARG A 131 4.49 3.21 -3.80
CA ARG A 131 4.44 4.11 -2.64
C ARG A 131 3.08 4.79 -2.48
N TRP A 132 2.52 5.33 -3.56
CA TRP A 132 1.22 6.00 -3.54
C TRP A 132 0.08 5.03 -3.27
N ALA A 133 0.13 3.82 -3.86
CA ALA A 133 -0.83 2.77 -3.58
C ALA A 133 -0.82 2.41 -2.08
N ALA A 134 0.36 2.22 -1.48
CA ALA A 134 0.49 1.86 -0.07
C ALA A 134 -0.12 2.93 0.86
N ALA A 135 0.18 4.21 0.60
CA ALA A 135 -0.41 5.32 1.34
C ALA A 135 -1.94 5.43 1.13
N GLY A 136 -2.44 5.14 -0.07
CA GLY A 136 -3.86 5.12 -0.39
C GLY A 136 -4.61 4.01 0.35
N PHE A 137 -4.04 2.80 0.40
CA PHE A 137 -4.61 1.70 1.19
C PHE A 137 -4.60 1.97 2.68
N ALA A 138 -3.50 2.51 3.21
CA ALA A 138 -3.43 2.91 4.61
C ALA A 138 -4.48 3.99 4.95
N LEU A 139 -4.71 4.95 4.05
CA LEU A 139 -5.77 5.96 4.20
C LEU A 139 -7.17 5.31 4.25
N GLY A 140 -7.45 4.36 3.36
CA GLY A 140 -8.72 3.63 3.32
C GLY A 140 -8.97 2.80 4.57
N LEU A 141 -7.97 2.02 5.01
CA LEU A 141 -8.04 1.18 6.21
C LEU A 141 -8.13 2.01 7.49
N GLY A 142 -7.43 3.15 7.56
CA GLY A 142 -7.38 3.99 8.76
C GLY A 142 -8.74 4.54 9.23
N ARG A 143 -9.77 4.55 8.36
CA ARG A 143 -11.14 4.92 8.77
C ARG A 143 -11.81 3.86 9.64
N ALA A 144 -11.52 2.59 9.41
CA ALA A 144 -12.12 1.47 10.13
C ALA A 144 -11.18 0.89 11.21
N HIS A 145 -9.87 1.13 11.08
CA HIS A 145 -8.83 0.49 11.91
C HIS A 145 -7.90 1.56 12.51
N PRO A 146 -8.14 2.02 13.76
CA PRO A 146 -7.29 3.00 14.44
C PRO A 146 -5.81 2.59 14.56
N GLU A 147 -5.54 1.30 14.64
CA GLU A 147 -4.20 0.71 14.65
C GLU A 147 -3.44 1.03 13.35
N CYS A 148 -4.14 1.21 12.23
CA CYS A 148 -3.54 1.67 10.99
C CYS A 148 -3.02 3.10 11.11
N VAL A 149 -3.79 4.00 11.75
CA VAL A 149 -3.32 5.36 12.05
C VAL A 149 -2.07 5.32 12.92
N ALA A 150 -2.05 4.47 13.96
CA ALA A 150 -0.88 4.28 14.80
C ALA A 150 0.33 3.76 14.02
N MET A 151 0.13 2.83 13.08
CA MET A 151 1.18 2.37 12.17
C MET A 151 1.73 3.52 11.32
N VAL A 152 0.89 4.31 10.66
CA VAL A 152 1.35 5.42 9.80
C VAL A 152 2.09 6.48 10.63
N ARG A 153 1.67 6.75 11.88
CA ARG A 153 2.42 7.60 12.82
C ARG A 153 3.82 7.06 13.10
N ARG A 154 3.98 5.74 13.28
CA ARG A 154 5.31 5.11 13.41
C ARG A 154 6.13 5.27 12.13
N THR A 155 5.52 5.14 10.95
CA THR A 155 6.19 5.30 9.65
C THR A 155 6.77 6.71 9.43
N LEU A 156 6.27 7.75 10.12
CA LEU A 156 6.92 9.07 10.12
C LEU A 156 8.36 9.03 10.68
N ARG A 157 8.76 7.99 11.41
CA ARG A 157 10.11 7.81 11.97
C ARG A 157 10.91 6.72 11.24
N ALA A 158 10.42 6.25 10.09
CA ALA A 158 11.09 5.23 9.31
C ALA A 158 12.48 5.68 8.82
N PRO A 159 13.44 4.75 8.65
CA PRO A 159 14.79 5.08 8.19
C PRO A 159 14.79 5.65 6.77
N VAL A 160 13.87 5.20 5.93
CA VAL A 160 13.76 5.60 4.52
C VAL A 160 12.99 6.93 4.40
N PRO A 161 13.57 7.99 3.82
CA PRO A 161 12.88 9.29 3.67
C PRO A 161 11.59 9.21 2.85
N ASN A 162 11.55 8.35 1.83
CA ASN A 162 10.33 8.11 1.06
C ASN A 162 9.18 7.61 1.95
N ALA A 163 9.45 6.69 2.89
CA ALA A 163 8.43 6.19 3.81
C ALA A 163 7.90 7.31 4.72
N ARG A 164 8.80 8.12 5.29
CA ARG A 164 8.41 9.28 6.12
C ARG A 164 7.56 10.29 5.35
N LYS A 165 7.97 10.61 4.12
CA LYS A 165 7.25 11.52 3.21
C LYS A 165 5.85 11.00 2.90
N MET A 166 5.72 9.72 2.54
CA MET A 166 4.43 9.11 2.24
C MET A 166 3.53 9.03 3.47
N ALA A 167 4.09 8.73 4.64
CA ALA A 167 3.37 8.77 5.89
C ALA A 167 2.83 10.17 6.20
N ALA A 168 3.62 11.23 5.98
CA ALA A 168 3.16 12.60 6.16
C ALA A 168 1.97 12.94 5.24
N TYR A 169 2.05 12.59 3.95
CA TYR A 169 0.92 12.77 3.03
C TYR A 169 -0.31 11.95 3.44
N CYS A 170 -0.12 10.70 3.87
CA CYS A 170 -1.19 9.82 4.31
C CYS A 170 -1.92 10.42 5.53
N LEU A 171 -1.19 10.83 6.57
CA LEU A 171 -1.77 11.44 7.77
C LEU A 171 -2.46 12.78 7.48
N GLY A 172 -1.88 13.62 6.62
CA GLY A 172 -2.54 14.84 6.17
C GLY A 172 -3.82 14.59 5.36
N ALA A 173 -3.94 13.44 4.70
CA ALA A 173 -5.16 13.02 4.02
C ALA A 173 -6.19 12.37 4.96
N MET A 174 -5.75 11.73 6.06
CA MET A 174 -6.63 11.23 7.11
C MET A 174 -7.36 12.37 7.82
N GLY A 175 -6.69 13.51 8.04
CA GLY A 175 -7.36 14.72 8.51
C GLY A 175 -8.02 14.55 9.88
N GLU A 176 -9.32 14.80 9.97
CA GLU A 176 -10.04 15.05 11.24
C GLU A 176 -10.15 13.86 12.19
N TYR A 177 -9.97 12.61 11.73
CA TYR A 177 -10.02 11.44 12.60
C TYR A 177 -8.66 11.03 13.17
N ALA A 178 -7.62 11.82 12.91
CA ALA A 178 -6.28 11.58 13.43
C ALA A 178 -5.73 12.87 14.07
N ASP A 179 -5.55 12.87 15.41
CA ASP A 179 -4.81 13.92 16.10
C ASP A 179 -3.30 13.73 15.86
N VAL A 180 -2.81 14.32 14.76
CA VAL A 180 -1.45 14.09 14.21
C VAL A 180 -0.69 15.37 13.90
N ALA A 181 -1.23 16.53 14.30
CA ALA A 181 -0.61 17.82 14.04
C ALA A 181 0.80 17.89 14.67
N ALA A 182 0.96 17.41 15.91
CA ALA A 182 2.25 17.37 16.59
C ALA A 182 3.25 16.43 15.91
N ASP A 183 2.83 15.22 15.51
CA ASP A 183 3.71 14.27 14.81
C ASP A 183 4.18 14.79 13.44
N LEU A 184 3.31 15.52 12.74
CA LEU A 184 3.66 16.19 11.48
C LEU A 184 4.57 17.40 11.73
N ALA A 185 4.35 18.16 12.80
CA ALA A 185 5.20 19.28 13.17
C ALA A 185 6.65 18.84 13.48
N ASP A 186 6.84 17.68 14.10
CA ASP A 186 8.17 17.07 14.31
C ASP A 186 8.92 16.83 12.98
N ARG A 187 8.21 16.68 11.85
CA ARG A 187 8.81 16.47 10.53
C ARG A 187 9.17 17.76 9.80
N LEU A 188 8.81 18.93 10.33
CA LEU A 188 9.28 20.22 9.81
C LEU A 188 10.79 20.43 9.97
N ALA A 189 11.44 19.65 10.85
CA ALA A 189 12.89 19.64 11.05
C ALA A 189 13.58 18.40 10.44
N ASP A 190 12.90 17.64 9.58
CA ASP A 190 13.47 16.42 8.98
C ASP A 190 14.72 16.76 8.14
N PRO A 191 15.80 15.94 8.18
CA PRO A 191 16.96 16.16 7.34
C PRO A 191 16.63 16.14 5.84
N ASP A 192 15.62 15.37 5.43
CA ASP A 192 15.19 15.28 4.05
C ASP A 192 14.20 16.40 3.69
N ARG A 193 14.54 17.17 2.65
CA ARG A 193 13.73 18.30 2.18
C ARG A 193 12.33 17.90 1.72
N ASP A 194 12.16 16.71 1.13
CA ASP A 194 10.87 16.29 0.61
C ASP A 194 9.95 15.88 1.76
N VAL A 195 10.52 15.36 2.85
CA VAL A 195 9.79 15.10 4.10
C VAL A 195 9.35 16.41 4.75
N ARG A 196 10.23 17.41 4.87
CA ARG A 196 9.85 18.75 5.39
C ARG A 196 8.72 19.37 4.58
N ARG A 197 8.84 19.34 3.25
CA ARG A 197 7.80 19.82 2.35
C ARG A 197 6.48 19.06 2.52
N ALA A 198 6.53 17.74 2.61
CA ALA A 198 5.33 16.92 2.82
C ALA A 198 4.66 17.24 4.16
N ALA A 199 5.43 17.48 5.23
CA ALA A 199 4.91 17.89 6.53
C ALA A 199 4.18 19.24 6.46
N VAL A 200 4.76 20.25 5.79
CA VAL A 200 4.08 21.55 5.55
C VAL A 200 2.76 21.35 4.83
N LEU A 201 2.74 20.57 3.75
CA LEU A 201 1.54 20.32 2.96
C LEU A 201 0.49 19.51 3.72
N ALA A 202 0.92 18.54 4.53
CA ALA A 202 0.03 17.73 5.37
C ALA A 202 -0.64 18.55 6.47
N LEU A 203 0.12 19.40 7.16
CA LEU A 203 -0.41 20.31 8.18
C LEU A 203 -1.46 21.27 7.59
N ASN A 204 -1.25 21.76 6.37
CA ASN A 204 -2.22 22.61 5.66
C ASN A 204 -3.56 21.92 5.33
N ARG A 205 -3.61 20.58 5.39
CA ARG A 205 -4.85 19.81 5.17
C ARG A 205 -5.60 19.50 6.46
N LEU A 206 -4.98 19.71 7.62
CA LEU A 206 -5.64 19.48 8.90
C LEU A 206 -6.67 20.59 9.21
N PRO A 207 -7.79 20.25 9.87
CA PRO A 207 -8.81 21.24 10.22
C PRO A 207 -8.31 22.24 11.28
N HIS A 208 -7.46 21.77 12.19
CA HIS A 208 -6.98 22.53 13.33
C HIS A 208 -5.47 22.35 13.46
N VAL A 209 -4.77 23.49 13.47
CA VAL A 209 -3.34 23.59 13.71
C VAL A 209 -3.14 24.79 14.64
N ASP A 210 -2.45 24.58 15.75
CA ASP A 210 -2.23 25.61 16.76
C ASP A 210 -1.26 26.71 16.27
N ALA A 211 -1.20 27.82 17.02
CA ALA A 211 -0.36 28.95 16.66
C ALA A 211 1.14 28.62 16.64
N ALA A 212 1.60 27.70 17.49
CA ALA A 212 3.01 27.33 17.57
C ALA A 212 3.45 26.58 16.31
N ILE A 213 2.64 25.63 15.83
CA ILE A 213 2.89 24.90 14.59
C ILE A 213 2.77 25.84 13.37
N ARG A 214 1.79 26.76 13.37
CA ARG A 214 1.69 27.80 12.31
C ARG A 214 2.97 28.63 12.21
N GLN A 215 3.49 29.08 13.34
CA GLN A 215 4.75 29.83 13.40
C GLN A 215 5.94 28.95 13.02
N ALA A 216 5.94 27.67 13.40
CA ALA A 216 6.96 26.73 12.97
C ALA A 216 6.99 26.64 11.43
N VAL A 217 5.86 26.44 10.76
CA VAL A 217 5.77 26.45 9.29
C VAL A 217 6.23 27.78 8.68
N ALA A 218 5.83 28.91 9.26
CA ALA A 218 6.25 30.24 8.78
C ALA A 218 7.78 30.42 8.76
N ARG A 219 8.49 29.85 9.74
CA ARG A 219 9.98 29.88 9.78
C ARG A 219 10.63 29.13 8.61
N LEU A 220 9.96 28.14 8.00
CA LEU A 220 10.48 27.44 6.82
C LEU A 220 10.49 28.31 5.55
N ARG A 221 9.99 29.56 5.58
CA ARG A 221 10.30 30.56 4.54
C ARG A 221 11.81 30.82 4.41
N GLN A 222 12.59 30.48 5.43
CA GLN A 222 14.05 30.56 5.43
C GLN A 222 14.73 29.19 5.23
N ASP A 223 13.97 28.14 4.88
CA ASP A 223 14.54 26.80 4.64
C ASP A 223 15.60 26.85 3.52
N PRO A 224 16.70 26.07 3.60
CA PRO A 224 17.69 26.03 2.53
C PRO A 224 17.12 25.56 1.18
N ASP A 225 16.08 24.73 1.17
CA ASP A 225 15.48 24.22 -0.06
C ASP A 225 14.37 25.12 -0.60
N GLU A 226 14.42 25.42 -1.90
CA GLU A 226 13.48 26.32 -2.56
C GLU A 226 12.03 25.79 -2.57
N PHE A 227 11.83 24.48 -2.74
CA PHE A 227 10.50 23.90 -2.77
C PHE A 227 9.85 23.91 -1.38
N VAL A 228 10.67 23.75 -0.33
CA VAL A 228 10.21 23.90 1.05
C VAL A 228 9.84 25.34 1.34
N ARG A 229 10.68 26.32 0.97
CA ARG A 229 10.37 27.76 1.14
C ARG A 229 9.06 28.15 0.46
N ARG A 230 8.85 27.72 -0.79
CA ARG A 230 7.61 28.01 -1.54
C ARG A 230 6.38 27.40 -0.89
N ALA A 231 6.47 26.16 -0.42
CA ALA A 231 5.36 25.51 0.26
C ALA A 231 5.04 26.22 1.59
N ALA A 232 6.07 26.55 2.38
CA ALA A 232 5.93 27.27 3.64
C ALA A 232 5.30 28.64 3.42
N ASP A 233 5.76 29.39 2.43
CA ASP A 233 5.24 30.71 2.11
C ASP A 233 3.75 30.69 1.75
N ALA A 234 3.35 29.78 0.84
CA ALA A 234 1.97 29.64 0.43
C ALA A 234 1.05 29.23 1.60
N VAL A 235 1.48 28.30 2.44
CA VAL A 235 0.70 27.82 3.59
C VAL A 235 0.60 28.90 4.67
N ALA A 236 1.72 29.55 5.01
CA ALA A 236 1.74 30.57 6.03
C ALA A 236 0.97 31.83 5.60
N ALA A 237 1.03 32.23 4.32
CA ALA A 237 0.18 33.28 3.77
C ALA A 237 -1.32 32.95 3.91
N ARG A 238 -1.72 31.70 3.62
CA ARG A 238 -3.10 31.23 3.84
C ARG A 238 -3.50 31.26 5.32
N TRP A 239 -2.56 31.02 6.22
CA TRP A 239 -2.79 31.06 7.66
C TRP A 239 -2.69 32.45 8.28
N GLY A 240 -2.26 33.46 7.52
CA GLY A 240 -2.06 34.83 8.00
C GLY A 240 -0.85 35.00 8.93
N VAL A 241 0.19 34.17 8.77
CA VAL A 241 1.45 34.20 9.55
C VAL A 241 2.69 34.24 8.66
#